data_AF-A0A0P9XAB5-F1
#
_entry.id   AF-A0A0P9XAB5-F1
#
_cell.length_a   1.000
_cell.length_b   1.000
_cell.length_c   1.000
_cell.angle_alpha   90.00
_cell.angle_beta   90.00
_cell.angle_gamma   90.00
#
_symmetry.space_group_name_H-M   'P 1'
#
loop_
_entity.id
_entity.type
_entity.pdbx_description
1 polymer ?
#
loop_
_entity_poly.entity_id
_entity_poly.type
_entity_poly.pdbx_seq_one_letter_code
_entity_poly.pdbx_strand_id
1 'polypeptide(L)'
;MKNWRVLMHNSSVYQSLITSIERLDVEVYSPTRKTSRKRTDRPSSVEKEVRLFPGYLLLRFDPQVTHTTTITALNGAHGFVQFGGQTCEFGGQACVMQDSTVEGLKVAALVRSNRALDCIEFRNLPTELEKTLRLIIDMKSEAARRAAFLALLAQDAALERLVRRSGTLCYSMVNAA
;
A
#
# COMPACT_ATOMS: atom_id res chain seq x y z
N MET A 1 20.91 1.26 -13.24
CA MET A 1 20.11 0.65 -12.15
C MET A 1 18.76 1.35 -12.08
N LYS A 2 17.65 0.60 -11.97
CA LYS A 2 16.31 1.19 -11.84
C LYS A 2 16.11 1.72 -10.42
N ASN A 3 15.63 2.96 -10.30
CA ASN A 3 15.38 3.62 -9.01
C ASN A 3 13.99 4.25 -9.00
N TRP A 4 13.37 4.34 -7.82
CA TRP A 4 12.11 5.07 -7.66
C TRP A 4 12.35 6.57 -7.58
N ARG A 5 11.54 7.34 -8.30
CA ARG A 5 11.54 8.80 -8.33
C ARG A 5 10.12 9.33 -8.26
N VAL A 6 9.94 10.53 -7.73
CA VAL A 6 8.63 11.16 -7.61
C VAL A 6 8.45 12.23 -8.68
N LEU A 7 7.44 12.06 -9.52
CA LEU A 7 7.01 13.01 -10.54
C LEU A 7 5.84 13.84 -10.03
N MET A 8 5.95 15.17 -10.13
CA MET A 8 4.83 16.09 -9.98
C MET A 8 4.07 16.18 -11.30
N HIS A 9 2.75 16.08 -11.24
CA HIS A 9 1.90 16.11 -12.43
C HIS A 9 0.60 16.87 -12.20
N ASN A 10 0.01 17.32 -13.30
CA ASN A 10 -1.34 17.87 -13.30
C ASN A 10 -2.37 16.74 -13.16
N SER A 11 -3.21 16.83 -12.13
CA SER A 11 -4.23 15.83 -11.83
C SER A 11 -5.32 15.72 -12.92
N SER A 12 -5.52 16.75 -13.74
CA SER A 12 -6.55 16.78 -14.80
C SER A 12 -6.22 15.88 -15.99
N VAL A 13 -4.94 15.65 -16.28
CA VAL A 13 -4.44 14.84 -17.40
C VAL A 13 -3.82 13.51 -16.95
N TYR A 14 -4.10 13.09 -15.72
CA TYR A 14 -3.55 11.88 -15.10
C TYR A 14 -3.66 10.63 -15.98
N GLN A 15 -4.83 10.37 -16.55
CA GLN A 15 -5.05 9.15 -17.33
C GLN A 15 -4.18 9.12 -18.59
N SER A 16 -4.16 10.22 -19.34
CA SER A 16 -3.33 10.37 -20.55
C SER A 16 -1.84 10.30 -20.22
N LEU A 17 -1.42 10.87 -19.09
CA LEU A 17 -0.04 10.83 -18.63
C LEU A 17 0.39 9.40 -18.30
N ILE A 18 -0.42 8.64 -17.55
CA ILE A 18 -0.11 7.24 -17.22
C ILE A 18 0.03 6.40 -18.48
N THR A 19 -0.93 6.48 -19.41
CA THR A 19 -0.85 5.73 -20.67
C THR A 19 0.40 6.09 -21.47
N SER A 20 0.85 7.34 -21.41
CA SER A 20 2.09 7.77 -22.07
C SER A 20 3.33 7.21 -21.39
N ILE A 21 3.34 7.15 -20.05
CA ILE A 21 4.44 6.61 -19.26
C ILE A 21 4.53 5.08 -19.39
N GLU A 22 3.41 4.38 -19.42
CA GLU A 22 3.35 2.92 -19.62
C GLU A 22 3.98 2.51 -20.96
N ARG A 23 3.87 3.35 -22.00
CA ARG A 23 4.53 3.12 -23.30
C ARG A 23 6.05 3.24 -23.26
N LEU A 24 6.61 3.85 -22.21
CA LEU A 24 8.04 4.06 -22.03
C LEU A 24 8.71 2.97 -21.19
N ASP A 25 8.01 1.84 -20.94
CA ASP A 25 8.47 0.73 -20.08
C ASP A 25 8.87 1.19 -18.65
N VAL A 26 8.17 2.21 -18.14
CA VAL A 26 8.37 2.75 -16.80
C VAL A 26 7.31 2.18 -15.87
N GLU A 27 7.74 1.63 -14.73
CA GLU A 27 6.80 1.15 -13.71
C GLU A 27 6.20 2.35 -12.96
N VAL A 28 4.86 2.40 -12.92
CA VAL A 28 4.11 3.49 -12.29
C VAL A 28 3.42 2.98 -11.05
N TYR A 29 3.55 3.73 -9.95
CA TYR A 29 2.84 3.46 -8.71
C TYR A 29 2.20 4.75 -8.18
N SER A 30 0.89 4.70 -7.93
CA SER A 30 0.14 5.77 -7.26
C SER A 30 -0.58 5.16 -6.05
N PRO A 31 -0.17 5.50 -4.81
CA PRO A 31 -0.82 5.01 -3.62
C PRO A 31 -2.26 5.53 -3.54
N THR A 32 -3.22 4.62 -3.47
CA THR A 32 -4.65 4.91 -3.34
C THR A 32 -5.18 4.41 -2.01
N ARG A 33 -6.26 5.03 -1.54
CA ARG A 33 -7.02 4.64 -0.36
C ARG A 33 -8.49 4.52 -0.73
N LYS A 34 -9.10 3.40 -0.36
CA LYS A 34 -10.54 3.22 -0.47
C LYS A 34 -11.24 3.93 0.68
N THR A 35 -12.25 4.72 0.33
CA THR A 35 -13.12 5.43 1.28
C THR A 35 -14.54 5.00 1.00
N SER A 36 -15.23 4.49 2.03
CA SER A 36 -16.65 4.19 1.93
C SER A 36 -17.44 5.29 2.62
N ARG A 37 -18.42 5.83 1.91
CA ARG A 37 -19.38 6.79 2.47
C ARG A 37 -20.76 6.16 2.41
N LYS A 38 -21.42 6.06 3.57
CA LYS A 38 -22.83 5.69 3.62
C LYS A 38 -23.64 6.76 2.91
N ARG A 39 -24.49 6.38 1.96
CA ARG A 39 -25.42 7.31 1.34
C ARG A 39 -26.49 7.70 2.35
N THR A 40 -26.87 8.98 2.33
CA THR A 40 -27.97 9.48 3.17
C THR A 40 -29.32 9.00 2.65
N ASP A 41 -29.44 8.81 1.34
CA ASP A 41 -30.68 8.52 0.62
C ASP A 41 -30.99 7.02 0.45
N ARG A 42 -30.00 6.13 0.63
CA ARG A 42 -30.16 4.68 0.43
C ARG A 42 -29.29 3.86 1.40
N PRO A 43 -29.66 2.61 1.71
CA PRO A 43 -28.88 1.73 2.58
C PRO A 43 -27.53 1.29 1.99
N SER A 44 -27.22 1.66 0.74
CA SER A 44 -25.95 1.34 0.10
C SER A 44 -24.83 2.31 0.48
N SER A 45 -23.60 1.79 0.54
CA SER A 45 -22.38 2.58 0.64
C SER A 45 -21.82 2.87 -0.76
N VAL A 46 -21.23 4.05 -0.94
CA VAL A 46 -20.38 4.34 -2.09
C VAL A 46 -18.95 4.12 -1.67
N GLU A 47 -18.31 3.13 -2.27
CA GLU A 47 -16.87 2.96 -2.20
C GLU A 47 -16.22 3.84 -3.28
N LYS A 48 -15.34 4.73 -2.85
CA LYS A 48 -14.55 5.58 -3.74
C LYS A 48 -13.08 5.40 -3.42
N GLU A 49 -12.31 5.09 -4.45
CA GLU A 49 -10.87 5.09 -4.37
C GLU A 49 -10.35 6.53 -4.54
N VAL A 50 -9.59 6.99 -3.54
CA VAL A 50 -9.03 8.33 -3.47
C VAL A 50 -7.52 8.21 -3.42
N ARG A 51 -6.81 8.94 -4.28
CA ARG A 51 -5.34 8.98 -4.25
C ARG A 51 -4.85 9.59 -2.94
N LEU A 52 -3.84 8.96 -2.32
CA LEU A 52 -3.23 9.46 -1.08
C LEU A 52 -2.45 10.76 -1.32
N PHE A 53 -1.79 10.87 -2.47
CA PHE A 53 -0.98 12.04 -2.84
C PHE A 53 -1.41 12.55 -4.22
N PRO A 54 -2.50 13.34 -4.32
CA PRO A 54 -2.93 13.89 -5.59
C PRO A 54 -1.85 14.82 -6.15
N GLY A 55 -1.55 14.69 -7.45
CA GLY A 55 -0.50 15.46 -8.13
C GLY A 55 0.91 14.86 -8.03
N TYR A 56 1.07 13.72 -7.35
CA TYR A 56 2.34 13.01 -7.25
C TYR A 56 2.22 11.58 -7.78
N LEU A 57 3.22 11.16 -8.54
CA LEU A 57 3.35 9.82 -9.12
C LEU A 57 4.72 9.25 -8.75
N LEU A 58 4.77 8.00 -8.29
CA LEU A 58 6.02 7.28 -8.11
C LEU A 58 6.33 6.51 -9.38
N LEU A 59 7.54 6.69 -9.90
CA LEU A 59 8.01 6.06 -11.13
C LEU A 59 9.29 5.29 -10.85
N ARG A 60 9.38 4.04 -11.31
CA ARG A 60 10.62 3.25 -11.26
C ARG A 60 11.19 3.08 -12.66
N PHE A 61 12.34 3.69 -12.89
CA PHE A 61 13.05 3.58 -14.16
C PHE A 61 14.56 3.82 -13.99
N ASP A 62 15.30 3.49 -15.03
CA ASP A 62 16.73 3.80 -15.11
C ASP A 62 16.90 5.13 -15.86
N PRO A 63 17.44 6.19 -15.23
CA PRO A 63 17.63 7.49 -15.89
C PRO A 63 18.65 7.44 -17.06
N GLN A 64 19.45 6.38 -17.17
CA GLN A 64 20.37 6.16 -18.29
C GLN A 64 19.67 5.61 -19.53
N VAL A 65 18.52 4.93 -19.35
CA VAL A 65 17.73 4.36 -20.46
C VAL A 65 16.60 5.32 -20.82
N THR A 66 15.85 5.78 -19.83
CA THR A 66 14.75 6.74 -20.01
C THR A 66 15.13 8.02 -19.29
N HIS A 67 15.60 9.02 -20.03
CA HIS A 67 15.98 10.30 -19.44
C HIS A 67 14.79 10.98 -18.75
N THR A 68 15.05 11.61 -17.60
CA THR A 68 14.07 12.40 -16.86
C THR A 68 13.43 13.47 -17.74
N THR A 69 14.21 14.05 -18.67
CA THR A 69 13.74 15.07 -19.61
C THR A 69 12.63 14.55 -20.53
N THR A 70 12.71 13.29 -20.96
CA THR A 70 11.68 12.64 -21.79
C THR A 70 10.36 12.54 -21.05
N ILE A 71 10.41 12.23 -19.75
CA ILE A 71 9.22 12.13 -18.90
C ILE A 71 8.66 13.52 -18.59
N THR A 72 9.50 14.52 -18.31
CA THR A 72 9.05 15.90 -18.08
C THR A 72 8.54 16.59 -19.34
N ALA A 73 8.92 16.12 -20.53
CA ALA A 73 8.37 16.61 -21.79
C ALA A 73 6.94 16.11 -22.07
N LEU A 74 6.44 15.13 -21.30
CA LEU A 74 5.08 14.63 -21.45
C LEU A 74 4.06 15.68 -21.00
N ASN A 75 2.93 15.75 -21.70
CA ASN A 75 1.85 16.65 -21.35
C ASN A 75 1.28 16.31 -19.97
N GLY A 76 1.31 17.29 -19.07
CA GLY A 76 0.85 17.14 -17.69
C GLY A 76 1.94 16.77 -16.69
N ALA A 77 3.18 16.52 -17.11
CA ALA A 77 4.32 16.41 -16.22
C ALA A 77 4.86 17.82 -15.88
N HIS A 78 5.01 18.14 -14.59
CA HIS A 78 5.60 19.42 -14.16
C HIS A 78 7.11 19.30 -13.93
N GLY A 79 7.54 18.23 -13.28
CA GLY A 79 8.93 18.07 -12.89
C GLY A 79 9.10 17.01 -11.80
N PHE A 80 10.33 16.55 -11.60
CA PHE A 80 10.64 15.63 -10.52
C PHE A 80 10.82 16.39 -9.20
N VAL A 81 10.42 15.77 -8.09
CA VAL A 81 10.71 16.29 -6.75
C VAL A 81 12.22 16.22 -6.54
N GLN A 82 12.82 17.34 -6.15
CA GLN A 82 14.25 17.45 -5.83
C GLN A 82 14.38 17.80 -4.36
N PHE A 83 15.31 17.14 -3.65
CA PHE A 83 15.70 17.56 -2.31
C PHE A 83 16.95 18.42 -2.44
N GLY A 84 16.84 19.71 -2.09
CA GLY A 84 17.99 20.63 -2.10
C GLY A 84 18.91 20.34 -0.92
N GLY A 85 20.10 19.81 -1.19
CA GLY A 85 21.08 19.51 -0.15
C GLY A 85 22.45 19.12 -0.72
N GLN A 86 23.31 20.14 -0.83
CA GLN A 86 24.74 20.14 -1.20
C GLN A 86 25.10 19.73 -2.63
N THR A 87 25.72 20.67 -3.35
CA THR A 87 26.21 20.65 -4.74
C THR A 87 25.14 20.71 -5.84
N CYS A 88 24.60 21.90 -6.11
CA CYS A 88 23.78 22.13 -7.32
C CYS A 88 24.09 23.50 -7.94
N GLU A 89 25.27 23.63 -8.53
CA GLU A 89 25.49 24.57 -9.62
C GLU A 89 24.81 23.94 -10.85
N PHE A 90 23.61 24.40 -11.19
CA PHE A 90 22.79 23.90 -12.31
C PHE A 90 22.40 22.41 -12.28
N GLY A 91 21.29 22.10 -11.60
CA GLY A 91 20.56 20.84 -11.77
C GLY A 91 20.47 20.00 -10.50
N GLY A 92 19.42 20.20 -9.70
CA GLY A 92 19.15 19.39 -8.53
C GLY A 92 18.96 17.91 -8.89
N GLN A 93 19.60 17.00 -8.16
CA GLN A 93 19.36 15.57 -8.31
C GLN A 93 17.90 15.26 -7.92
N ALA A 94 17.15 14.65 -8.83
CA ALA A 94 15.81 14.17 -8.53
C ALA A 94 15.87 13.16 -7.37
N CYS A 95 14.92 13.30 -6.44
CA CYS A 95 14.79 12.44 -5.27
C CYS A 95 14.77 10.96 -5.69
N VAL A 96 15.64 10.17 -5.07
CA VAL A 96 15.67 8.71 -5.21
C VAL A 96 15.06 8.11 -3.95
N MET A 97 14.00 7.33 -4.11
CA MET A 97 13.39 6.56 -3.02
C MET A 97 13.96 5.14 -3.00
N GLN A 98 14.10 4.59 -1.79
CA GLN A 98 14.46 3.19 -1.59
C GLN A 98 13.29 2.27 -1.94
N ASP A 99 13.57 1.11 -2.52
CA ASP A 99 12.58 0.08 -2.82
C ASP A 99 11.79 -0.34 -1.56
N SER A 100 12.46 -0.42 -0.40
CA SER A 100 11.86 -0.74 0.90
C SER A 100 10.71 0.21 1.28
N THR A 101 10.83 1.50 0.97
CA THR A 101 9.80 2.50 1.26
C THR A 101 8.57 2.31 0.38
N VAL A 102 8.77 2.01 -0.91
CA VAL A 102 7.67 1.80 -1.86
C VAL A 102 6.98 0.46 -1.60
N GLU A 103 7.74 -0.59 -1.30
CA GLU A 103 7.17 -1.88 -0.88
C GLU A 103 6.44 -1.74 0.47
N GLY A 104 6.98 -0.97 1.42
CA GLY A 104 6.28 -0.61 2.65
C GLY A 104 4.96 0.11 2.39
N LEU A 105 4.90 1.02 1.41
CA LEU A 105 3.66 1.69 0.98
C LEU A 105 2.67 0.70 0.34
N LYS A 106 3.13 -0.22 -0.52
CA LYS A 106 2.29 -1.27 -1.12
C LYS A 106 1.69 -2.17 -0.03
N VAL A 107 2.50 -2.59 0.94
CA VAL A 107 2.05 -3.38 2.11
C VAL A 107 1.08 -2.57 2.98
N ALA A 108 1.37 -1.31 3.28
CA ALA A 108 0.49 -0.47 4.09
C ALA A 108 -0.85 -0.17 3.39
N ALA A 109 -0.87 -0.04 2.06
CA ALA A 109 -2.08 0.12 1.27
C ALA A 109 -2.99 -1.13 1.35
N LEU A 110 -2.39 -2.32 1.39
CA LEU A 110 -3.11 -3.58 1.62
C LEU A 110 -3.75 -3.64 3.02
N VAL A 111 -3.17 -2.97 4.01
CA VAL A 111 -3.55 -3.05 5.44
C VAL A 111 -4.70 -2.10 5.83
N ARG A 112 -5.10 -1.12 4.99
CA ARG A 112 -6.08 -0.07 5.38
C ARG A 112 -7.40 -0.01 4.61
N SER A 113 -7.87 -1.14 4.10
CA SER A 113 -9.27 -1.29 3.64
C SER A 113 -9.99 -2.13 4.71
N ASN A 114 -10.47 -1.60 5.82
CA ASN A 114 -11.83 -1.11 5.92
C ASN A 114 -12.03 -0.56 7.36
N ARG A 115 -12.14 0.76 7.54
CA ARG A 115 -12.50 1.35 8.84
C ARG A 115 -14.02 1.54 9.01
N ALA A 116 -14.80 1.14 8.01
CA ALA A 116 -16.25 1.37 8.00
C ALA A 116 -17.06 0.10 8.27
N LEU A 117 -16.41 -1.04 8.48
CA LEU A 117 -17.01 -2.24 9.04
C LEU A 117 -16.06 -2.69 10.14
N ASP A 118 -16.61 -2.94 11.32
CA ASP A 118 -15.95 -3.73 12.34
C ASP A 118 -15.54 -5.05 11.68
N CYS A 119 -14.33 -5.19 11.17
CA CYS A 119 -13.87 -6.45 10.55
C CYS A 119 -12.36 -6.58 10.73
N ILE A 120 -11.94 -7.76 11.19
CA ILE A 120 -10.52 -8.11 11.36
C ILE A 120 -10.15 -9.05 10.22
N GLU A 121 -9.34 -8.56 9.27
CA GLU A 121 -8.79 -9.38 8.20
C GLU A 121 -7.50 -10.05 8.66
N PHE A 122 -7.47 -11.37 8.71
CA PHE A 122 -6.24 -12.14 8.89
C PHE A 122 -5.65 -12.44 7.51
N ARG A 123 -4.38 -12.07 7.27
CA ARG A 123 -3.67 -12.38 6.03
C ARG A 123 -2.47 -13.27 6.30
N ASN A 124 -2.23 -14.22 5.39
CA ASN A 124 -1.11 -15.17 5.44
C ASN A 124 -1.05 -16.00 6.73
N LEU A 125 -2.20 -16.24 7.34
CA LEU A 125 -2.31 -16.98 8.57
C LEU A 125 -2.81 -18.40 8.27
N PRO A 126 -2.17 -19.44 8.80
CA PRO A 126 -2.70 -20.80 8.71
C PRO A 126 -4.12 -20.84 9.29
N THR A 127 -5.04 -21.55 8.62
CA THR A 127 -6.47 -21.59 8.99
C THR A 127 -6.72 -21.98 10.46
N GLU A 128 -5.85 -22.80 11.04
CA GLU A 128 -5.95 -23.19 12.46
C GLU A 128 -5.59 -22.04 13.41
N LEU A 129 -4.53 -21.30 13.10
CA LEU A 129 -4.13 -20.13 13.89
C LEU A 129 -5.16 -19.00 13.76
N GLU A 130 -5.76 -18.87 12.59
CA GLU A 130 -6.88 -17.96 12.37
C GLU A 130 -8.09 -18.28 13.26
N LYS A 131 -8.53 -19.55 13.30
CA LYS A 131 -9.64 -19.96 14.18
C LYS A 131 -9.35 -19.65 15.65
N THR A 132 -8.13 -19.90 16.11
CA THR A 132 -7.74 -19.59 17.49
C THR A 132 -7.74 -18.09 17.78
N LEU A 133 -7.21 -17.27 16.88
CA LEU A 133 -7.24 -15.81 17.06
C LEU A 133 -8.66 -15.25 17.03
N ARG A 134 -9.56 -15.80 16.20
CA ARG A 134 -10.99 -15.45 16.22
C ARG A 134 -11.61 -15.72 17.58
N LEU A 135 -11.40 -16.92 18.13
CA LEU A 135 -11.92 -17.28 19.46
C LEU A 135 -11.40 -16.34 20.56
N ILE A 136 -10.15 -15.89 20.48
CA ILE A 136 -9.54 -14.95 21.44
C ILE A 136 -10.16 -13.56 21.33
N ILE A 137 -10.43 -13.08 20.11
CA ILE A 137 -11.05 -11.77 19.87
C ILE A 137 -12.49 -11.74 20.37
N ASP A 138 -13.26 -12.81 20.15
CA ASP A 138 -14.66 -12.93 20.57
C ASP A 138 -14.81 -13.04 22.11
N MET A 139 -13.72 -13.14 22.86
CA MET A 139 -13.77 -13.16 24.33
C MET A 139 -14.19 -11.80 24.88
N LYS A 140 -15.27 -11.81 25.67
CA LYS A 140 -15.84 -10.61 26.32
C LYS A 140 -14.94 -10.01 27.43
N SER A 141 -14.11 -10.83 28.07
CA SER A 141 -13.24 -10.40 29.17
C SER A 141 -11.84 -10.07 28.67
N GLU A 142 -11.37 -8.84 28.93
CA GLU A 142 -10.04 -8.38 28.56
C GLU A 142 -8.94 -9.21 29.23
N ALA A 143 -9.12 -9.58 30.50
CA ALA A 143 -8.18 -10.42 31.23
C ALA A 143 -8.08 -11.82 30.60
N ALA A 144 -9.22 -12.39 30.20
CA ALA A 144 -9.27 -13.69 29.54
C ALA A 144 -8.63 -13.64 28.15
N ARG A 145 -8.87 -12.57 27.38
CA ARG A 145 -8.26 -12.34 26.07
C ARG A 145 -6.73 -12.22 26.17
N ARG A 146 -6.23 -11.46 27.15
CA ARG A 146 -4.78 -11.33 27.40
C ARG A 146 -4.14 -12.66 27.81
N ALA A 147 -4.78 -13.40 28.72
CA ALA A 147 -4.28 -14.70 29.15
C ALA A 147 -4.25 -15.72 27.99
N ALA A 148 -5.31 -15.78 27.19
CA ALA A 148 -5.40 -16.68 26.03
C ALA A 148 -4.38 -16.32 24.94
N PHE A 149 -4.14 -15.02 24.71
CA PHE A 149 -3.12 -14.56 23.78
C PHE A 149 -1.69 -14.90 24.26
N LEU A 150 -1.40 -14.70 25.54
CA LEU A 150 -0.09 -15.08 26.11
C LEU A 150 0.12 -16.61 26.08
N ALA A 151 -0.92 -17.40 26.32
CA ALA A 151 -0.86 -18.85 26.20
C ALA A 151 -0.61 -19.32 24.77
N LEU A 152 -1.14 -18.60 23.77
CA LEU A 152 -0.86 -18.84 22.36
C LEU A 152 0.61 -18.53 22.02
N LEU A 153 1.13 -17.39 22.48
CA LEU A 153 2.53 -17.00 22.28
C LEU A 153 3.52 -17.97 22.95
N ALA A 154 3.14 -18.57 24.08
CA ALA A 154 3.95 -19.56 24.77
C ALA A 154 4.12 -20.87 23.95
N GLN A 155 3.30 -21.10 22.91
CA GLN A 155 3.35 -22.29 22.04
C GLN A 155 4.19 -22.05 20.76
N ASP A 156 5.21 -21.20 20.86
CA ASP A 156 6.04 -20.68 19.76
C ASP A 156 6.55 -21.77 18.78
N ALA A 157 6.98 -22.92 19.31
CA ALA A 157 7.45 -24.06 18.50
C ALA A 157 6.37 -24.75 17.65
N ALA A 158 5.08 -24.60 17.99
CA ALA A 158 3.95 -25.09 17.21
C ALA A 158 3.51 -24.07 16.15
N LEU A 159 3.60 -22.77 16.48
CA LEU A 159 3.32 -21.66 15.55
C LEU A 159 4.30 -21.69 14.37
N GLU A 160 5.60 -21.85 14.63
CA GLU A 160 6.64 -21.98 13.60
C GLU A 160 6.37 -23.13 12.62
N ARG A 161 5.89 -24.28 13.11
CA ARG A 161 5.56 -25.45 12.27
C ARG A 161 4.31 -25.21 11.40
N LEU A 162 3.34 -24.45 11.91
CA LEU A 162 2.13 -24.10 11.18
C LEU A 162 2.41 -23.08 10.07
N VAL A 163 3.27 -22.09 10.36
CA VAL A 163 3.69 -21.07 9.37
C VAL A 163 4.49 -21.70 8.23
N ARG A 164 5.41 -22.64 8.52
CA ARG A 164 6.20 -23.34 7.49
C ARG A 164 5.39 -24.23 6.55
N ARG A 165 4.21 -24.71 6.97
CA ARG A 165 3.33 -25.56 6.15
C ARG A 165 2.42 -24.75 5.21
N SER A 166 2.15 -23.50 5.54
CA SER A 166 1.18 -22.67 4.83
C SER A 166 1.84 -21.93 3.66
N GLY A 167 2.32 -22.67 2.66
CA GLY A 167 2.81 -22.11 1.39
C GLY A 167 1.71 -21.56 0.47
N THR A 168 0.47 -21.46 0.96
CA THR A 168 -0.71 -21.12 0.16
C THR A 168 -1.37 -19.87 0.72
N LEU A 169 -1.60 -18.89 -0.16
CA LEU A 169 -2.30 -17.64 0.12
C LEU A 169 -3.76 -17.95 0.44
N CYS A 170 -4.15 -17.90 1.72
CA CYS A 170 -5.53 -18.04 2.16
C CYS A 170 -6.12 -16.67 2.51
N TYR A 171 -7.28 -16.37 1.93
CA TYR A 171 -8.04 -15.15 2.17
C TYR A 171 -9.33 -15.51 2.88
N SER A 172 -9.65 -14.81 3.97
CA SER A 172 -10.98 -14.91 4.55
C SER A 172 -11.39 -13.59 5.23
N MET A 173 -12.69 -13.28 5.17
CA MET A 173 -13.30 -12.04 5.69
C MET A 173 -14.30 -12.39 6.80
N VAL A 174 -14.34 -11.59 7.87
CA VAL A 174 -15.33 -11.74 8.95
C VAL A 174 -15.79 -10.36 9.42
N ASN A 175 -17.11 -10.18 9.53
CA ASN A 175 -17.72 -9.04 10.22
C ASN A 175 -17.62 -9.26 11.74
N ALA A 176 -16.97 -8.35 12.45
CA ALA A 176 -17.06 -8.23 13.90
C ALA A 176 -18.45 -7.67 14.28
N ALA A 177 -19.03 -8.27 15.30
CA ALA A 177 -20.30 -7.89 15.90
C ALA A 177 -20.11 -6.88 17.02
#